data_AF-A0AAD5LLW5-F1
#
_entry.id   AF-A0AAD5LLW5-F1
#
_cell.length_a   1.000
_cell.length_b   1.000
_cell.length_c   1.000
_cell.angle_alpha   90.00
_cell.angle_beta   90.00
_cell.angle_gamma   90.00
#
_symmetry.space_group_name_H-M   'P 1'
#
loop_
_entity.id
_entity.type
_entity.pdbx_description
1 polymer ?
#
loop_
_entity_poly.entity_id
_entity_poly.type
_entity_poly.pdbx_seq_one_letter_code
_entity_poly.pdbx_strand_id
1 'polypeptide(L)'
;MPTFRTWTWTRIDGRNVLAMPTRDEIHLYDSEDFILLDKIAPTGHRSYIHSLRWSAFHGKIVSLSSTQLIVHAPQLDKPDRRARGVPETPERVRFVRICDFDLVDELASIRSLAFSRCADFLLFGGGSGGIGLLDIRAETQLHAAADIRLSSFGRPSESKLIWRDPDAECDVVKFSPCSFVFATMKKRDKVVRVWRLVRDETPDGNPTRKVLSLFMAGLPTLSTW
;
A
#
# COMPACT_ATOMS: atom_id res chain seq x y z
N MET A 1 -1.19 -23.88 -10.79
CA MET A 1 -2.32 -23.40 -9.96
C MET A 1 -3.04 -22.29 -10.70
N PRO A 2 -4.38 -22.25 -10.74
CA PRO A 2 -5.07 -21.14 -11.39
C PRO A 2 -4.78 -19.86 -10.58
N THR A 3 -4.11 -18.91 -11.23
CA THR A 3 -3.84 -17.57 -10.72
C THR A 3 -5.17 -16.84 -10.59
N PHE A 4 -5.77 -16.83 -9.40
CA PHE A 4 -6.86 -15.90 -9.12
C PHE A 4 -6.33 -14.49 -9.36
N ARG A 5 -6.79 -13.86 -10.44
CA ARG A 5 -6.45 -12.46 -10.72
C ARG A 5 -7.16 -11.62 -9.68
N THR A 6 -6.41 -11.11 -8.71
CA THR A 6 -6.96 -10.25 -7.66
C THR A 6 -7.27 -8.88 -8.25
N TRP A 7 -8.55 -8.53 -8.34
CA TRP A 7 -9.00 -7.19 -8.68
C TRP A 7 -9.49 -6.46 -7.44
N THR A 8 -9.49 -5.13 -7.49
CA THR A 8 -9.99 -4.28 -6.40
C THR A 8 -10.55 -3.01 -7.00
N TRP A 9 -11.55 -2.42 -6.36
CA TRP A 9 -12.12 -1.15 -6.79
C TRP A 9 -12.14 -0.14 -5.65
N THR A 10 -12.24 1.14 -5.99
CA THR A 10 -12.49 2.23 -5.05
C THR A 10 -13.27 3.34 -5.75
N ARG A 11 -13.79 4.30 -4.98
CA ARG A 11 -14.45 5.49 -5.52
C ARG A 11 -13.45 6.65 -5.58
N ILE A 12 -13.25 7.22 -6.76
CA ILE A 12 -12.37 8.37 -7.02
C ILE A 12 -13.22 9.43 -7.72
N ASP A 13 -13.32 10.62 -7.14
CA ASP A 13 -14.06 11.76 -7.70
C ASP A 13 -15.47 11.41 -8.19
N GLY A 14 -16.17 10.57 -7.41
CA GLY A 14 -17.53 10.13 -7.73
C GLY A 14 -17.64 9.02 -8.77
N ARG A 15 -16.53 8.52 -9.32
CA ARG A 15 -16.49 7.36 -10.22
C ARG A 15 -16.00 6.11 -9.50
N ASN A 16 -16.53 4.96 -9.86
CA ASN A 16 -16.06 3.69 -9.35
C ASN A 16 -14.95 3.16 -10.27
N VAL A 17 -13.72 3.11 -9.76
CA VAL A 17 -12.54 2.74 -10.54
C VAL A 17 -12.08 1.34 -10.14
N LEU A 18 -12.06 0.42 -11.11
CA LEU A 18 -11.59 -0.95 -10.97
C LEU A 18 -10.11 -1.04 -11.37
N ALA A 19 -9.27 -1.58 -10.49
CA ALA A 19 -7.89 -1.96 -10.79
C ALA A 19 -7.81 -3.47 -11.05
N MET A 20 -7.27 -3.82 -12.21
CA MET A 20 -7.04 -5.21 -12.61
C MET A 20 -5.58 -5.43 -12.99
N PRO A 21 -4.86 -6.39 -12.38
CA PRO A 21 -3.50 -6.69 -12.75
C PRO A 21 -3.47 -7.53 -14.02
N THR A 22 -2.59 -7.16 -14.94
CA THR A 22 -2.15 -8.03 -16.03
C THR A 22 -0.81 -8.68 -15.65
N ARG A 23 0.05 -9.03 -16.62
CA ARG A 23 1.35 -9.64 -16.32
C ARG A 23 2.31 -8.63 -15.71
N ASP A 24 2.34 -7.43 -16.27
CA ASP A 24 3.30 -6.36 -16.01
C ASP A 24 2.65 -4.97 -15.90
N GLU A 25 1.35 -4.87 -16.18
CA GLU A 25 0.55 -3.64 -16.10
C GLU A 25 -0.55 -3.78 -15.03
N ILE A 26 -1.07 -2.64 -14.57
CA ILE A 26 -2.37 -2.58 -13.89
C ILE A 26 -3.27 -1.71 -14.73
N HIS A 27 -4.37 -2.29 -15.23
CA HIS A 27 -5.39 -1.56 -15.96
C HIS A 27 -6.40 -0.95 -15.00
N LEU A 28 -6.75 0.31 -15.24
CA LEU A 28 -7.77 1.04 -14.50
C LEU A 28 -8.98 1.19 -15.40
N TYR A 29 -10.11 0.62 -14.98
CA TYR A 29 -11.37 0.68 -15.70
C TYR A 29 -12.40 1.50 -14.93
N ASP A 30 -13.28 2.19 -15.64
CA ASP A 30 -14.56 2.58 -15.07
C ASP A 30 -15.38 1.31 -14.83
N SER A 31 -15.85 1.08 -13.61
CA SER A 31 -16.61 -0.15 -13.31
C SER A 31 -18.05 -0.12 -13.81
N GLU A 32 -18.59 1.06 -14.16
CA GLU A 32 -19.96 1.19 -14.67
C GLU A 32 -20.03 0.73 -16.13
N ASP A 33 -19.13 1.26 -16.97
CA ASP A 33 -19.14 1.00 -18.43
C ASP A 33 -17.98 0.11 -18.91
N PHE A 34 -17.08 -0.31 -18.02
CA PHE A 34 -15.87 -1.10 -18.32
C PHE A 34 -14.94 -0.46 -19.37
N ILE A 35 -14.96 0.87 -19.46
CA ILE A 35 -14.05 1.65 -20.31
C ILE A 35 -12.68 1.70 -19.64
N LEU A 36 -11.61 1.42 -20.41
CA LEU A 36 -10.25 1.59 -19.94
C LEU A 36 -9.96 3.09 -19.74
N LEU A 37 -9.73 3.49 -18.50
CA LEU A 37 -9.42 4.87 -18.12
C LEU A 37 -7.93 5.16 -18.27
N ASP A 38 -7.09 4.29 -17.71
CA ASP A 38 -5.64 4.45 -17.76
C ASP A 38 -4.91 3.12 -17.48
N LYS A 39 -3.58 3.15 -17.62
CA LYS A 39 -2.71 2.02 -17.30
C LYS A 39 -1.53 2.46 -16.44
N ILE A 40 -1.27 1.68 -15.41
CA ILE A 40 0.01 1.75 -14.68
C ILE A 40 0.97 0.77 -15.35
N ALA A 41 1.84 1.30 -16.20
CA ALA A 41 2.80 0.52 -16.96
C ALA A 41 4.12 1.29 -17.14
N PRO A 42 5.29 0.65 -16.94
CA PRO A 42 5.46 -0.64 -16.29
C PRO A 42 5.17 -0.56 -14.78
N THR A 43 4.60 -1.61 -14.20
CA THR A 43 4.37 -1.66 -12.73
C THR A 43 5.68 -1.73 -11.94
N GLY A 44 6.74 -2.30 -12.53
CA GLY A 44 8.03 -2.52 -11.88
C GLY A 44 8.18 -3.83 -11.12
N HIS A 45 7.16 -4.67 -11.12
CA HIS A 45 7.26 -5.99 -10.53
C HIS A 45 8.15 -6.91 -11.36
N ARG A 46 8.98 -7.70 -10.67
CA ARG A 46 9.80 -8.77 -11.26
C ARG A 46 9.06 -10.09 -11.41
N SER A 47 7.87 -10.20 -10.81
CA SER A 47 7.02 -11.39 -10.82
C SER A 47 5.54 -11.01 -10.88
N TYR A 48 4.67 -12.00 -11.15
CA TYR A 48 3.24 -11.76 -11.32
C TYR A 48 2.60 -11.12 -10.08
N ILE A 49 1.74 -10.13 -10.28
CA ILE A 49 0.97 -9.47 -9.23
C ILE A 49 -0.18 -10.39 -8.82
N HIS A 50 -0.13 -10.91 -7.59
CA HIS A 50 -1.17 -11.80 -7.05
C HIS A 50 -2.14 -11.09 -6.11
N SER A 51 -1.83 -9.88 -5.64
CA SER A 51 -2.74 -9.10 -4.80
C SER A 51 -2.64 -7.60 -5.07
N LEU A 52 -3.78 -6.92 -5.02
CA LEU A 52 -3.93 -5.48 -5.20
C LEU A 52 -4.87 -4.91 -4.14
N ARG A 53 -4.57 -3.72 -3.64
CA ARG A 53 -5.47 -2.95 -2.77
C ARG A 53 -5.41 -1.47 -3.08
N TRP A 54 -6.57 -0.82 -3.09
CA TRP A 54 -6.69 0.64 -3.06
C TRP A 54 -6.59 1.18 -1.65
N SER A 55 -6.08 2.41 -1.53
CA SER A 55 -6.41 3.27 -0.40
C SER A 55 -7.81 3.87 -0.61
N ALA A 56 -8.57 3.99 0.46
CA ALA A 56 -9.99 4.39 0.36
C ALA A 56 -10.19 5.83 -0.15
N PHE A 57 -9.29 6.77 0.23
CA PHE A 57 -9.51 8.21 0.01
C PHE A 57 -8.41 8.92 -0.78
N HIS A 58 -7.26 8.28 -1.00
CA HIS A 58 -6.08 8.95 -1.56
C HIS A 58 -5.70 8.42 -2.96
N GLY A 59 -6.53 7.56 -3.54
CA GLY A 59 -6.28 6.96 -4.85
C GLY A 59 -4.95 6.22 -4.95
N LYS A 60 -4.31 5.81 -3.84
CA LYS A 60 -3.07 5.03 -3.89
C LYS A 60 -3.40 3.57 -4.16
N ILE A 61 -2.53 2.87 -4.88
CA ILE A 61 -2.65 1.44 -5.12
C ILE A 61 -1.40 0.77 -4.59
N VAL A 62 -1.58 -0.27 -3.77
CA VAL A 62 -0.51 -1.23 -3.48
C VAL A 62 -0.72 -2.48 -4.34
N SER A 63 0.36 -2.93 -4.95
CA SER A 63 0.46 -4.19 -5.68
C SER A 63 1.48 -5.11 -5.01
N LEU A 64 1.15 -6.39 -4.96
CA LEU A 64 1.93 -7.42 -4.29
C LEU A 64 2.18 -8.59 -5.24
N SER A 65 3.44 -8.97 -5.29
CA SER A 65 3.96 -10.13 -6.03
C SER A 65 4.67 -11.06 -5.06
N SER A 66 5.30 -12.14 -5.54
CA SER A 66 6.07 -13.04 -4.67
C SER A 66 7.38 -12.42 -4.18
N THR A 67 7.88 -11.38 -4.86
CA THR A 67 9.20 -10.79 -4.61
C THR A 67 9.16 -9.34 -4.17
N GLN A 68 8.03 -8.66 -4.37
CA GLN A 68 7.92 -7.21 -4.20
C GLN A 68 6.51 -6.78 -3.77
N LEU A 69 6.49 -5.74 -2.95
CA LEU A 69 5.36 -4.87 -2.69
C LEU A 69 5.68 -3.49 -3.27
N ILE A 70 4.81 -2.96 -4.11
CA ILE A 70 4.99 -1.65 -4.75
C ILE A 70 3.76 -0.78 -4.49
N VAL A 71 3.96 0.49 -4.14
CA VAL A 71 2.88 1.48 -3.99
C VAL A 71 2.98 2.54 -5.07
N HIS A 72 1.89 2.74 -5.79
CA HIS A 72 1.69 3.81 -6.76
C HIS A 72 0.72 4.85 -6.20
N ALA A 73 0.98 6.13 -6.47
CA ALA A 73 0.13 7.24 -6.07
C ALA A 73 -0.18 8.15 -7.27
N PRO A 74 -1.37 8.76 -7.29
CA PRO A 74 -1.73 9.70 -8.34
C PRO A 74 -0.88 10.97 -8.22
N GLN A 75 -0.36 11.43 -9.34
CA GLN A 75 0.35 12.69 -9.49
C GLN A 75 -0.25 13.43 -10.68
N LEU A 76 -0.58 14.71 -10.47
CA LEU A 76 -1.00 15.58 -11.55
C LEU A 76 0.19 15.87 -12.46
N ASP A 77 0.10 15.52 -13.73
CA ASP A 77 1.05 15.99 -14.74
C ASP A 77 0.80 17.49 -14.94
N LYS A 78 1.66 18.32 -14.34
CA LYS A 78 1.62 19.76 -14.59
C LYS A 78 2.13 20.00 -16.01
N PRO A 79 1.36 20.68 -16.88
CA PRO A 79 1.84 21.03 -18.20
C PRO A 79 3.10 21.90 -18.05
N ASP A 80 4.11 21.59 -18.86
CA ASP A 80 5.38 22.32 -18.85
C ASP A 80 5.12 23.76 -19.31
N ARG A 81 5.02 24.69 -18.36
CA ARG A 81 4.70 26.12 -18.61
C ARG A 81 5.71 26.80 -19.54
N ARG A 82 6.82 26.14 -19.88
CA ARG A 82 7.85 26.62 -20.82
C ARG A 82 7.50 26.36 -22.29
N ALA A 83 6.59 25.43 -22.59
CA ALA A 83 6.14 25.15 -23.95
C ALA A 83 5.06 26.17 -24.38
N ARG A 84 5.48 27.40 -24.70
CA ARG A 84 4.58 28.39 -25.33
C ARG A 84 4.11 27.86 -26.68
N GLY A 85 2.79 27.68 -26.84
CA GLY A 85 2.15 27.43 -28.13
C GLY A 85 1.53 26.04 -28.32
N VAL A 86 1.60 25.15 -27.33
CA VAL A 86 0.85 23.87 -27.37
C VAL A 86 -0.51 24.09 -26.73
N PRO A 87 -1.64 23.72 -27.38
CA PRO A 87 -2.96 23.79 -26.77
C PRO A 87 -2.95 23.03 -25.44
N GLU A 88 -3.56 23.62 -24.40
CA GLU A 88 -3.63 23.04 -23.05
C GLU A 88 -4.21 21.62 -23.16
N THR A 89 -3.34 20.62 -23.08
CA THR A 89 -3.78 19.24 -22.93
C THR A 89 -4.48 19.14 -21.58
N PRO A 90 -5.64 18.44 -21.49
CA PRO A 90 -6.32 18.27 -20.22
C PRO A 90 -5.35 17.74 -19.17
N GLU A 91 -5.41 18.27 -17.95
CA GLU A 91 -4.57 17.83 -16.85
C GLU A 91 -4.73 16.32 -16.68
N ARG A 92 -3.65 15.58 -16.94
CA ARG A 92 -3.65 14.12 -16.85
C ARG A 92 -3.16 13.73 -15.46
N VAL A 93 -3.86 12.80 -14.82
CA VAL A 93 -3.35 12.13 -13.63
C VAL A 93 -2.53 10.94 -14.08
N ARG A 94 -1.28 10.86 -13.64
CA ARG A 94 -0.44 9.68 -13.80
C ARG A 94 -0.23 8.99 -12.46
N PHE A 95 0.01 7.70 -12.47
CA PHE A 95 0.37 6.96 -11.27
C PHE A 95 1.88 6.77 -11.18
N VAL A 96 2.51 7.36 -10.17
CA VAL A 96 3.95 7.26 -9.94
C VAL A 96 4.27 6.31 -8.80
N ARG A 97 5.37 5.57 -8.93
CA ARG A 97 5.87 4.69 -7.88
C ARG A 97 6.45 5.51 -6.73
N ILE A 98 5.88 5.35 -5.54
CA ILE A 98 6.32 6.05 -4.32
C ILE A 98 6.92 5.11 -3.27
N CYS A 99 6.66 3.81 -3.39
CA CYS A 99 7.24 2.78 -2.55
C CYS A 99 7.56 1.53 -3.36
N ASP A 100 8.72 0.94 -3.10
CA ASP A 100 9.19 -0.33 -3.63
C ASP A 100 9.85 -1.05 -2.45
N PHE A 101 9.32 -2.21 -2.08
CA PHE A 101 9.73 -2.97 -0.92
C PHE A 101 9.90 -4.43 -1.33
N ASP A 102 11.14 -4.91 -1.28
CA ASP A 102 11.46 -6.28 -1.66
C ASP A 102 11.05 -7.26 -0.56
N LEU A 103 10.44 -8.37 -0.97
CA LEU A 103 10.06 -9.46 -0.10
C LEU A 103 11.16 -10.51 -0.17
N VAL A 104 12.02 -10.50 0.85
CA VAL A 104 13.09 -11.48 1.02
C VAL A 104 12.65 -12.49 2.09
N ASP A 105 13.02 -13.75 1.88
CA ASP A 105 12.78 -14.86 2.83
C ASP A 105 11.31 -14.98 3.27
N GLU A 106 11.06 -14.93 4.58
CA GLU A 106 9.75 -15.15 5.20
C GLU A 106 8.69 -14.12 4.77
N LEU A 107 9.12 -12.93 4.33
CA LEU A 107 8.21 -11.87 3.85
C LEU A 107 7.51 -12.25 2.53
N ALA A 108 8.00 -13.25 1.81
CA ALA A 108 7.30 -13.81 0.64
C ALA A 108 5.93 -14.42 1.02
N SER A 109 5.68 -14.67 2.31
CA SER A 109 4.42 -15.22 2.82
C SER A 109 3.34 -14.17 3.16
N ILE A 110 3.56 -12.88 2.85
CA ILE A 110 2.56 -11.81 3.05
C ILE A 110 1.30 -12.11 2.21
N ARG A 111 0.13 -11.97 2.84
CA ARG A 111 -1.18 -12.27 2.22
C ARG A 111 -2.21 -11.16 2.41
N SER A 112 -2.05 -10.33 3.44
CA SER A 112 -2.99 -9.26 3.78
C SER A 112 -2.29 -7.91 3.78
N LEU A 113 -2.98 -6.91 3.24
CA LEU A 113 -2.52 -5.53 3.13
C LEU A 113 -3.64 -4.59 3.55
N ALA A 114 -3.30 -3.52 4.26
CA ALA A 114 -4.24 -2.48 4.64
C ALA A 114 -3.56 -1.11 4.67
N PHE A 115 -4.14 -0.12 3.99
CA PHE A 115 -3.74 1.28 4.14
C PHE A 115 -4.28 1.84 5.45
N SER A 116 -3.52 2.72 6.09
CA SER A 116 -4.07 3.64 7.09
C SER A 116 -5.07 4.58 6.43
N ARG A 117 -5.94 5.21 7.23
CA ARG A 117 -6.97 6.11 6.69
C ARG A 117 -6.39 7.27 5.87
N CYS A 118 -5.26 7.84 6.30
CA CYS A 118 -4.54 8.89 5.58
C CYS A 118 -3.65 8.35 4.44
N ALA A 119 -3.60 7.04 4.25
CA ALA A 119 -2.72 6.36 3.29
C ALA A 119 -1.23 6.71 3.41
N ASP A 120 -0.79 7.15 4.59
CA ASP A 120 0.62 7.40 4.91
C ASP A 120 1.34 6.15 5.39
N PHE A 121 0.57 5.16 5.86
CA PHE A 121 1.10 3.89 6.32
C PHE A 121 0.45 2.75 5.58
N LEU A 122 1.23 1.70 5.39
CA LEU A 122 0.77 0.44 4.86
C LEU A 122 1.13 -0.67 5.84
N LEU A 123 0.09 -1.34 6.34
CA LEU A 123 0.21 -2.51 7.18
C LEU A 123 0.19 -3.75 6.29
N PHE A 124 1.13 -4.65 6.52
CA PHE A 124 1.15 -5.96 5.90
C PHE A 124 1.08 -7.06 6.97
N GLY A 125 0.55 -8.20 6.58
CA GLY A 125 0.50 -9.40 7.40
C GLY A 125 0.57 -10.66 6.56
N GLY A 126 1.24 -11.68 7.10
CA GLY A 126 1.44 -12.97 6.46
C GLY A 126 1.56 -14.09 7.48
N GLY A 127 1.86 -15.29 6.97
CA GLY A 127 2.17 -16.44 7.82
C GLY A 127 3.49 -16.23 8.56
N SER A 128 4.55 -16.92 8.13
CA SER A 128 5.88 -16.77 8.73
C SER A 128 6.48 -15.37 8.61
N GLY A 129 5.96 -14.52 7.72
CA GLY A 129 6.40 -13.13 7.57
C GLY A 129 5.99 -12.21 8.73
N GLY A 130 5.06 -12.67 9.58
CA GLY A 130 4.50 -11.91 10.69
C GLY A 130 3.69 -10.71 10.22
N ILE A 131 3.76 -9.62 10.99
CA ILE A 131 3.14 -8.33 10.67
C ILE A 131 4.17 -7.22 10.62
N GLY A 132 3.92 -6.21 9.79
CA GLY A 132 4.78 -5.05 9.76
C GLY A 132 4.12 -3.84 9.12
N LEU A 133 4.75 -2.70 9.36
CA LEU A 133 4.23 -1.39 9.04
C LEU A 133 5.26 -0.61 8.21
N LEU A 134 4.85 -0.18 7.02
CA LEU A 134 5.67 0.63 6.13
C LEU A 134 5.24 2.11 6.19
N ASP A 135 6.22 3.01 6.16
CA ASP A 135 6.02 4.42 5.83
C ASP A 135 5.95 4.57 4.31
N ILE A 136 4.80 5.00 3.83
CA ILE A 136 4.51 5.21 2.40
C ILE A 136 3.99 6.62 2.15
N ARG A 137 4.34 7.55 3.05
CA ARG A 137 4.26 8.97 2.72
C ARG A 137 5.03 9.11 1.42
N ALA A 138 4.31 9.53 0.38
CA ALA A 138 4.99 9.98 -0.82
C ALA A 138 5.96 11.03 -0.31
N GLU A 139 7.24 10.86 -0.58
CA GLU A 139 8.18 11.94 -0.30
C GLU A 139 7.57 13.19 -0.95
N THR A 140 7.04 14.08 -0.14
CA THR A 140 6.82 15.48 -0.45
C THR A 140 8.19 16.14 -0.59
N GLN A 141 9.11 15.52 -1.33
CA GLN A 141 10.33 16.11 -1.87
C GLN A 141 10.03 16.63 -3.28
N LEU A 142 8.93 17.35 -3.41
CA LEU A 142 8.58 18.10 -4.62
C LEU A 142 9.44 19.38 -4.78
N HIS A 143 10.61 19.46 -4.12
CA HIS A 143 11.57 20.57 -4.26
C HIS A 143 13.05 20.18 -4.37
N ALA A 144 13.42 18.90 -4.51
CA ALA A 144 14.84 18.50 -4.58
C ALA A 144 15.24 17.64 -5.80
N ALA A 145 14.45 17.62 -6.88
CA ALA A 145 14.83 16.84 -8.07
C ALA A 145 14.33 17.46 -9.38
N ALA A 146 14.62 18.74 -9.60
CA ALA A 146 14.89 19.20 -10.97
C ALA A 146 16.25 18.65 -11.48
N ASP A 147 17.04 18.00 -10.62
CA ASP A 147 18.40 17.52 -10.93
C ASP A 147 18.71 16.07 -10.51
N ILE A 148 17.72 15.24 -10.15
CA ILE A 148 17.97 13.79 -9.98
C ILE A 148 17.67 13.06 -11.27
N ARG A 149 18.60 13.24 -12.22
CA ARG A 149 18.89 12.19 -13.21
C ARG A 149 19.08 10.88 -12.44
N LEU A 150 18.25 9.87 -12.71
CA LEU A 150 18.65 8.44 -12.78
C LEU A 150 19.62 7.86 -11.71
N SER A 151 19.70 8.44 -10.51
CA SER A 151 20.56 7.96 -9.41
C SER A 151 19.79 8.19 -8.11
N SER A 152 19.02 7.26 -7.56
CA SER A 152 19.44 5.91 -7.24
C SER A 152 18.19 5.03 -7.08
N PHE A 153 17.88 4.20 -8.09
CA PHE A 153 17.10 2.97 -7.88
C PHE A 153 18.00 1.91 -7.17
N GLY A 154 18.61 2.32 -6.05
CA GLY A 154 19.62 1.57 -5.32
C GLY A 154 19.04 1.00 -4.03
N ARG A 155 18.89 -0.33 -4.01
CA ARG A 155 18.40 -1.21 -2.93
C ARG A 155 17.01 -0.89 -2.34
N PRO A 156 16.17 -1.91 -2.11
CA PRO A 156 14.94 -1.78 -1.32
C PRO A 156 15.31 -1.26 0.08
N SER A 157 14.86 -0.05 0.44
CA SER A 157 15.32 0.52 1.70
C SER A 157 14.48 -0.04 2.85
N GLU A 158 15.11 -0.86 3.69
CA GLU A 158 14.61 -1.20 5.03
C GLU A 158 14.20 0.06 5.82
N SER A 159 14.71 1.24 5.44
CA SER A 159 14.30 2.53 6.00
C SER A 159 12.81 2.85 5.88
N LYS A 160 12.05 2.20 4.99
CA LYS A 160 10.58 2.35 4.95
C LYS A 160 9.87 1.49 5.98
N LEU A 161 10.51 0.47 6.56
CA LEU A 161 9.93 -0.37 7.60
C LEU A 161 9.98 0.37 8.94
N ILE A 162 8.82 0.80 9.42
CA ILE A 162 8.67 1.49 10.71
C ILE A 162 8.77 0.48 11.85
N TRP A 163 8.11 -0.66 11.69
CA TRP A 163 7.95 -1.66 12.73
C TRP A 163 7.63 -3.03 12.12
N ARG A 164 8.09 -4.10 12.78
CA ARG A 164 7.77 -5.49 12.45
C ARG A 164 7.68 -6.31 13.73
N ASP A 165 6.75 -7.26 13.73
CA ASP A 165 6.68 -8.35 14.69
C ASP A 165 6.65 -9.67 13.89
N PRO A 166 7.79 -10.38 13.79
CA PRO A 166 7.90 -11.59 12.99
C PRO A 166 7.12 -12.78 13.59
N ASP A 167 6.94 -12.81 14.91
CA ASP A 167 6.28 -13.91 15.62
C ASP A 167 4.75 -13.78 15.62
N ALA A 168 4.23 -12.59 15.27
CA ALA A 168 2.80 -12.33 15.14
C ALA A 168 2.25 -12.74 13.77
N GLU A 169 2.16 -14.05 13.52
CA GLU A 169 1.47 -14.59 12.34
C GLU A 169 0.01 -14.10 12.24
N CYS A 170 -0.44 -13.75 11.04
CA CYS A 170 -1.85 -13.42 10.83
C CYS A 170 -2.34 -13.69 9.40
N ASP A 171 -3.65 -13.83 9.26
CA ASP A 171 -4.32 -13.95 7.96
C ASP A 171 -4.96 -12.65 7.50
N VAL A 172 -5.29 -11.79 8.46
CA VAL A 172 -6.04 -10.55 8.24
C VAL A 172 -5.41 -9.42 9.02
N VAL A 173 -5.18 -8.31 8.34
CA VAL A 173 -4.81 -7.03 8.94
C VAL A 173 -5.82 -5.95 8.54
N LYS A 174 -6.18 -5.09 9.49
CA LYS A 174 -7.12 -3.98 9.26
C LYS A 174 -6.73 -2.76 10.08
N PHE A 175 -6.71 -1.60 9.44
CA PHE A 175 -6.67 -0.34 10.17
C PHE A 175 -8.04 0.01 10.74
N SER A 176 -8.02 0.59 11.93
CA SER A 176 -9.13 1.36 12.46
C SER A 176 -9.34 2.63 11.61
N PRO A 177 -10.55 3.23 11.61
CA PRO A 177 -10.75 4.60 11.14
C PRO A 177 -9.82 5.63 11.80
N CYS A 178 -9.24 5.31 12.96
CA CYS A 178 -8.13 6.05 13.56
C CYS A 178 -6.81 5.62 12.89
N SER A 179 -6.06 6.54 12.28
CA SER A 179 -4.81 6.26 11.54
C SER A 179 -3.68 5.59 12.35
N PHE A 180 -3.85 5.45 13.66
CA PHE A 180 -2.84 4.96 14.60
C PHE A 180 -3.24 3.66 15.30
N VAL A 181 -4.39 3.07 14.99
CA VAL A 181 -4.84 1.81 15.60
C VAL A 181 -5.10 0.81 14.50
N PHE A 182 -4.68 -0.44 14.70
CA PHE A 182 -4.97 -1.53 13.78
C PHE A 182 -5.19 -2.83 14.52
N ALA A 183 -5.80 -3.78 13.83
CA ALA A 183 -6.13 -5.08 14.36
C ALA A 183 -5.61 -6.18 13.44
N THR A 184 -5.22 -7.30 14.04
CA THR A 184 -4.74 -8.49 13.35
C THR A 184 -5.51 -9.70 13.85
N MET A 185 -5.74 -10.66 12.96
CA MET A 185 -6.45 -11.89 13.28
C MET A 185 -5.93 -13.05 12.42
N LYS A 186 -5.79 -14.21 13.03
CA LYS A 186 -5.60 -15.50 12.33
C LYS A 186 -6.98 -16.14 12.17
N LYS A 187 -7.34 -16.57 10.96
CA LYS A 187 -8.72 -17.03 10.63
C LYS A 187 -9.19 -18.21 11.48
N ARG A 188 -8.26 -19.04 11.95
CA ARG A 188 -8.57 -20.18 12.83
C ARG A 188 -8.60 -19.80 14.31
N ASP A 189 -8.12 -18.61 14.65
CA ASP A 189 -8.09 -18.13 16.02
C ASP A 189 -9.33 -17.28 16.27
N LYS A 190 -9.90 -17.41 17.47
CA LYS A 190 -11.03 -16.58 17.90
C LYS A 190 -10.58 -15.27 18.54
N VAL A 191 -9.29 -14.93 18.46
CA VAL A 191 -8.73 -13.76 19.15
C VAL A 191 -8.33 -12.70 18.15
N VAL A 192 -8.85 -11.49 18.36
CA VAL A 192 -8.40 -10.30 17.65
C VAL A 192 -7.37 -9.58 18.52
N ARG A 193 -6.18 -9.35 17.98
CA ARG A 193 -5.15 -8.54 18.62
C ARG A 193 -5.25 -7.10 18.13
N VAL A 194 -5.26 -6.14 19.05
CA VAL A 194 -5.32 -4.71 18.75
C VAL A 194 -3.98 -4.07 19.07
N TRP A 195 -3.51 -3.25 18.14
CA TRP A 195 -2.21 -2.59 18.18
C TRP A 195 -2.40 -1.08 18.04
N ARG A 196 -1.51 -0.30 18.66
CA ARG A 196 -1.49 1.15 18.56
C ARG A 196 -0.11 1.65 18.20
N LEU A 197 -0.05 2.41 17.12
CA LEU A 197 1.09 3.24 16.74
C LEU A 197 1.15 4.46 17.66
N VAL A 198 2.26 4.63 18.35
CA VAL A 198 2.52 5.76 19.25
C VAL A 198 3.73 6.51 18.71
N ARG A 199 3.67 7.84 18.78
CA ARG A 199 4.85 8.67 18.52
C ARG A 199 5.75 8.59 19.74
N ASP A 200 7.02 8.36 19.49
CA ASP A 200 8.05 8.36 20.51
C ASP A 200 9.13 9.35 20.08
N GLU A 201 9.99 9.76 21.00
CA GLU A 201 11.12 10.63 20.70
C GLU A 201 12.39 9.87 21.07
N THR A 202 13.38 9.84 20.17
CA THR A 202 14.70 9.37 20.58
C THR A 202 15.29 10.32 21.62
N PRO A 203 16.28 9.89 22.41
CA PRO A 203 17.02 10.77 23.30
C PRO A 203 17.58 12.03 22.59
N ASP A 204 17.82 11.94 21.28
CA ASP A 204 18.28 13.03 20.43
C ASP A 204 17.16 13.97 19.92
N GLY A 205 15.93 13.81 20.39
CA GLY A 205 14.77 14.61 20.00
C GLY A 205 14.21 14.30 18.61
N ASN A 206 14.64 13.19 17.97
CA ASN A 206 14.10 12.80 16.68
C ASN A 206 12.78 12.01 16.87
N PRO A 207 11.71 12.37 16.16
CA PRO A 207 10.45 11.66 16.26
C PRO A 207 10.60 10.25 15.69
N THR A 208 10.40 9.25 16.54
CA THR A 208 10.29 7.84 16.19
C THR A 208 8.85 7.35 16.38
N ARG A 209 8.60 6.11 16.02
CA ARG A 209 7.30 5.48 16.24
C ARG A 209 7.50 4.09 16.82
N LYS A 210 6.67 3.75 17.80
CA LYS A 210 6.60 2.42 18.39
C LYS A 210 5.19 1.88 18.26
N VAL A 211 5.06 0.57 18.24
CA VAL A 211 3.76 -0.10 18.23
C VAL A 211 3.58 -0.82 19.56
N LEU A 212 2.45 -0.55 20.21
CA LEU A 212 2.05 -1.18 21.48
C LEU A 212 0.91 -2.16 21.22
N SER A 213 1.00 -3.35 21.80
CA SER A 213 -0.14 -4.28 21.88
C SER A 213 -1.07 -3.81 23.00
N LEU A 214 -2.36 -3.60 22.70
CA LEU A 214 -3.32 -3.01 23.63
C LEU A 214 -4.28 -4.03 24.24
N PHE A 215 -4.76 -5.00 23.47
CA PHE A 215 -5.81 -5.91 23.92
C PHE A 215 -5.90 -7.17 23.05
N MET A 216 -6.30 -8.28 23.69
CA MET A 216 -6.70 -9.53 23.05
C MET A 216 -8.19 -9.75 23.31
N ALA A 217 -9.04 -9.49 22.31
CA ALA A 217 -10.48 -9.71 22.42
C ALA A 217 -10.82 -11.12 21.92
N GLY A 218 -11.46 -11.94 22.76
CA GLY A 218 -12.12 -13.16 22.29
C GLY A 218 -13.39 -12.81 21.51
N LEU A 219 -13.56 -13.40 20.33
CA LEU A 219 -14.82 -13.36 19.58
C LEU A 219 -15.87 -14.12 20.40
N PRO A 220 -17.08 -13.56 20.58
CA PRO A 220 -18.15 -14.27 21.27
C PRO A 220 -18.43 -15.58 20.53
N THR A 221 -18.46 -16.69 21.26
CA THR A 221 -19.00 -17.95 20.75
C THR A 221 -20.45 -17.70 20.37
N LEU A 222 -20.76 -17.73 19.09
CA LEU A 222 -22.13 -17.88 18.61
C LEU A 222 -22.66 -19.20 19.18
N SER A 223 -23.37 -19.13 20.30
CA SER A 223 -24.30 -20.17 20.70
C SER A 223 -25.35 -20.23 19.61
N THR A 224 -25.37 -21.33 18.87
CA THR A 224 -26.45 -21.71 17.98
C THR A 224 -27.79 -21.53 18.70
N TRP A 225 -28.65 -20.69 18.16
CA TRP A 225 -30.10 -20.79 18.35
C TRP A 225 -30.63 -21.84 17.39
#